data_AF-A0AAX2FDC5-F1
#
_entry.id   AF-A0AAX2FDC5-F1
#
_cell.length_a   1.000
_cell.length_b   1.000
_cell.length_c   1.000
_cell.angle_alpha   90.00
_cell.angle_beta   90.00
_cell.angle_gamma   90.00
#
_symmetry.space_group_name_H-M   'P 1'
#
loop_
_entity.id
_entity.type
_entity.pdbx_description
1 polymer ?
#
loop_
_entity_poly.entity_id
_entity_poly.type
_entity_poly.pdbx_seq_one_letter_code
_entity_poly.pdbx_strand_id
1 'polypeptide(L)'
;MNNNEIVSKLWGLANVLRDDGITYQQYVTELTYILFLKMMKEQETESVIPEGYRWDDLLSKEGIELKEFYQTLLLKLGSSETENERLRAIYSGAATSIDEPKNLEKLIKSIDELDWYNAKEEGLGDLYEGLLEKNASEKKSGAGQYFTPRVLIDVMVELIDPKPGEKLNDPAAGTFGFMIAADRYLKEKTDDYFELTPEQAEFQKKEAFAGMELVKDTHRLALMNALLHDIEGPLEQGDTLSANGKWMKNFDVVLTNPPFGTKKGGERATRDDLTFETLNKQLNFLQVIYNSLVTNGHGRAAVILPENVLTDVGVGTQIRRDLMDKCDLHTILRLPVGIFYAKTVKTNVLFFKRGTTDKGNTKEVWVYDLRTNMPSFGKRTPLTHKHFEDFIKAYNAENREAIADERWNKFTREDITRKDDSLDIGLIADESLLAYDNLPDPIELAEGAISKLSQAMSLLQEVVDKLQAIEVEEDGE
;
A
#
# COMPACT_ATOMS: atom_id res chain seq x y z
N MET A 1 4.74 25.92 -12.02
CA MET A 1 4.58 25.37 -10.65
C MET A 1 4.98 23.91 -10.69
N ASN A 2 5.68 23.40 -9.68
CA ASN A 2 5.98 21.97 -9.64
C ASN A 2 4.77 21.15 -9.13
N ASN A 3 4.79 19.84 -9.33
CA ASN A 3 3.72 18.93 -8.93
C ASN A 3 3.38 19.07 -7.43
N ASN A 4 4.37 19.30 -6.56
CA ASN A 4 4.14 19.51 -5.12
C ASN A 4 3.38 20.79 -4.79
N GLU A 5 3.63 21.88 -5.52
CA GLU A 5 2.92 23.15 -5.41
C GLU A 5 1.46 22.99 -5.88
N ILE A 6 1.25 22.27 -6.99
CA ILE A 6 -0.08 21.98 -7.52
C ILE A 6 -0.87 21.12 -6.53
N VAL A 7 -0.30 20.02 -6.03
CA VAL A 7 -0.91 19.18 -4.98
C VAL A 7 -1.21 20.01 -3.72
N SER A 8 -0.37 20.98 -3.38
CA SER A 8 -0.60 21.88 -2.26
C SER A 8 -1.76 22.84 -2.50
N LYS A 9 -1.86 23.42 -3.70
CA LYS A 9 -2.98 24.29 -4.11
C LYS A 9 -4.28 23.51 -4.15
N LEU A 10 -4.30 22.34 -4.80
CA LEU A 10 -5.44 21.42 -4.84
C LEU A 10 -5.91 21.10 -3.42
N TRP A 11 -5.01 20.63 -2.56
CA TRP A 11 -5.40 20.33 -1.17
C TRP A 11 -5.90 21.55 -0.39
N GLY A 12 -5.42 22.75 -0.73
CA GLY A 12 -5.93 24.00 -0.17
C GLY A 12 -7.40 24.26 -0.51
N LEU A 13 -7.87 23.81 -1.68
CA LEU A 13 -9.28 23.90 -2.09
C LEU A 13 -10.21 23.06 -1.21
N ALA A 14 -9.69 22.02 -0.53
CA ALA A 14 -10.45 21.26 0.47
C ALA A 14 -11.02 22.16 1.57
N ASN A 15 -10.30 23.22 1.95
CA ASN A 15 -10.76 24.14 2.99
C ASN A 15 -11.99 24.94 2.54
N VAL A 16 -12.13 25.20 1.23
CA VAL A 16 -13.29 25.91 0.67
C VAL A 16 -14.55 25.08 0.84
N LEU A 17 -14.45 23.76 0.63
CA LEU A 17 -15.58 22.83 0.71
C LEU A 17 -15.89 22.39 2.14
N ARG A 18 -14.94 22.53 3.07
CA ARG A 18 -15.13 22.16 4.47
C ARG A 18 -16.20 22.99 5.17
N ASP A 19 -16.32 24.26 4.80
CA ASP A 19 -17.30 25.18 5.40
C ASP A 19 -18.76 24.82 5.03
N ASP A 20 -18.95 23.98 4.00
CA ASP A 20 -20.25 23.42 3.60
C ASP A 20 -20.57 22.06 4.26
N GLY A 21 -19.74 21.60 5.20
CA GLY A 21 -19.92 20.31 5.86
C GLY A 21 -19.42 19.10 5.04
N ILE A 22 -18.69 19.33 3.94
CA ILE A 22 -18.06 18.24 3.17
C ILE A 22 -16.89 17.66 3.95
N THR A 23 -16.90 16.35 4.16
CA THR A 23 -15.80 15.65 4.82
C THR A 23 -14.57 15.58 3.92
N TYR A 24 -13.37 15.41 4.51
CA TYR A 24 -12.14 15.24 3.74
C TYR A 24 -12.22 14.06 2.75
N GLN A 25 -12.88 12.97 3.13
CA GLN A 25 -13.04 11.81 2.27
C GLN A 25 -13.93 12.15 1.06
N GLN A 26 -15.06 12.82 1.27
CA GLN A 26 -15.92 13.30 0.19
C GLN A 26 -15.16 14.28 -0.71
N TYR A 27 -14.39 15.21 -0.13
CA TYR A 27 -13.58 16.15 -0.89
C TYR A 27 -12.61 15.44 -1.83
N VAL A 28 -11.86 14.44 -1.35
CA VAL A 28 -10.91 13.72 -2.21
C VAL A 28 -11.66 13.00 -3.33
N THR A 29 -12.80 12.38 -3.04
CA THR A 29 -13.64 11.76 -4.07
C THR A 29 -14.08 12.77 -5.14
N GLU A 30 -14.62 13.94 -4.75
CA GLU A 30 -15.01 15.01 -5.69
C GLU A 30 -13.83 15.49 -6.52
N LEU A 31 -12.71 15.77 -5.84
CA LEU A 31 -11.50 16.24 -6.48
C LEU A 31 -11.04 15.20 -7.51
N THR A 32 -11.02 13.91 -7.17
CA THR A 32 -10.59 12.86 -8.10
C THR A 32 -11.48 12.75 -9.31
N TYR A 33 -12.81 12.88 -9.18
CA TYR A 33 -13.71 12.88 -10.34
C TYR A 33 -13.46 14.03 -11.30
N ILE A 34 -13.33 15.25 -10.77
CA ILE A 34 -13.19 16.47 -11.57
C ILE A 34 -11.77 16.56 -12.15
N LEU A 35 -10.76 16.31 -11.33
CA LEU A 35 -9.35 16.35 -11.72
C LEU A 35 -9.05 15.33 -12.81
N PHE A 36 -9.67 14.15 -12.77
CA PHE A 36 -9.50 13.12 -13.79
C PHE A 36 -9.97 13.61 -15.17
N LEU A 37 -11.15 14.23 -15.27
CA LEU A 37 -11.64 14.81 -16.53
C LEU A 37 -10.64 15.83 -17.09
N LYS A 38 -10.13 16.71 -16.22
CA LYS A 38 -9.14 17.71 -16.62
C LYS A 38 -7.83 17.05 -17.08
N MET A 39 -7.31 16.09 -16.32
CA MET A 39 -6.07 15.38 -16.68
C MET A 39 -6.21 14.66 -18.02
N MET A 40 -7.35 14.03 -18.31
CA MET A 40 -7.59 13.39 -19.60
C MET A 40 -7.64 14.38 -20.75
N LYS A 41 -8.26 15.56 -20.57
CA LYS A 41 -8.18 16.65 -21.55
C LYS A 41 -6.73 17.06 -21.77
N GLU A 42 -5.97 17.25 -20.70
CA GLU A 42 -4.58 17.69 -20.76
C GLU A 42 -3.67 16.63 -21.42
N GLN A 43 -3.94 15.34 -21.25
CA GLN A 43 -3.23 14.25 -21.94
C GLN A 43 -3.73 13.98 -23.37
N GLU A 44 -4.76 14.70 -23.84
CA GLU A 44 -5.43 14.43 -25.12
C GLU A 44 -6.04 13.01 -25.22
N THR A 45 -6.39 12.43 -24.07
CA THR A 45 -6.97 11.07 -23.93
C THR A 45 -8.47 11.09 -23.66
N GLU A 46 -9.11 12.25 -23.68
CA GLU A 46 -10.56 12.41 -23.44
C GLU A 46 -11.46 11.79 -24.51
N SER A 47 -10.91 11.17 -25.57
CA SER A 47 -11.67 10.44 -26.59
C SER A 47 -12.48 9.27 -26.02
N VAL A 48 -12.04 8.70 -24.90
CA VAL A 48 -12.78 7.63 -24.20
C VAL A 48 -14.00 8.17 -23.43
N ILE A 49 -14.09 9.49 -23.22
CA ILE A 49 -15.23 10.17 -22.59
C ILE A 49 -16.27 10.50 -23.68
N PRO A 50 -17.55 10.17 -23.47
CA PRO A 50 -18.62 10.51 -24.41
C PRO A 50 -18.64 11.99 -24.79
N GLU A 51 -18.88 12.28 -26.08
CA GLU A 51 -19.04 13.66 -26.56
C GLU A 51 -20.19 14.37 -25.83
N GLY A 52 -19.99 15.65 -25.51
CA GLY A 52 -20.94 16.46 -24.73
C GLY A 52 -20.84 16.28 -23.21
N TYR A 53 -19.91 15.46 -22.73
CA TYR A 53 -19.65 15.21 -21.30
C TYR A 53 -18.17 15.37 -20.93
N ARG A 54 -17.42 16.17 -21.70
CA ARG A 54 -15.98 16.40 -21.51
C ARG A 54 -15.71 17.61 -20.61
N TRP A 55 -14.43 17.88 -20.36
CA TRP A 55 -14.02 19.00 -19.51
C TRP A 55 -14.57 20.35 -19.99
N ASP A 56 -14.52 20.61 -21.30
CA ASP A 56 -14.99 21.89 -21.85
C ASP A 56 -16.50 22.05 -21.76
N ASP A 57 -17.24 20.95 -21.88
CA ASP A 57 -18.69 20.96 -21.65
C ASP A 57 -19.00 21.34 -20.20
N LEU A 58 -18.26 20.76 -19.24
CA LEU A 58 -18.37 21.08 -17.81
C LEU A 58 -18.00 22.55 -17.53
N LEU A 59 -16.90 23.04 -18.09
CA LEU A 59 -16.40 24.40 -17.89
C LEU A 59 -17.34 25.48 -18.45
N SER A 60 -18.12 25.14 -19.48
CA SER A 60 -19.06 26.06 -20.13
C SER A 60 -20.32 26.37 -19.29
N LYS A 61 -20.57 25.63 -18.21
CA LYS A 61 -21.78 25.75 -17.37
C LYS A 61 -21.49 26.58 -16.11
N GLU A 62 -22.53 27.23 -15.59
CA GLU A 62 -22.44 28.03 -14.36
C GLU A 62 -23.66 27.80 -13.44
N GLY A 63 -23.51 28.11 -12.15
CA GLY A 63 -24.62 28.07 -11.19
C GLY A 63 -25.38 26.74 -11.15
N ILE A 64 -26.71 26.80 -11.10
CA ILE A 64 -27.57 25.60 -10.98
C ILE A 64 -27.41 24.67 -12.19
N GLU A 65 -27.28 25.22 -13.40
CA GLU A 65 -27.08 24.44 -14.62
C GLU A 65 -25.81 23.60 -14.54
N LEU A 66 -24.72 24.15 -14.00
CA LEU A 66 -23.48 23.40 -13.77
C LEU A 66 -23.68 22.22 -12.82
N LYS A 67 -24.40 22.43 -11.72
CA LYS A 67 -24.66 21.37 -10.74
C LYS A 67 -25.47 20.23 -11.35
N GLU A 68 -26.56 20.56 -12.06
CA GLU A 68 -27.42 19.57 -12.73
C GLU A 68 -26.65 18.84 -13.84
N PHE A 69 -25.82 19.56 -14.60
CA PHE A 69 -24.97 18.98 -15.63
C PHE A 69 -23.92 18.04 -15.02
N TYR A 70 -23.23 18.44 -13.95
CA TYR A 70 -22.24 17.59 -13.28
C TYR A 70 -22.86 16.30 -12.73
N GLN A 71 -24.04 16.37 -12.12
CA GLN A 71 -24.79 15.19 -11.68
C GLN A 71 -25.11 14.25 -12.86
N THR A 72 -25.58 14.82 -13.97
CA THR A 72 -25.88 14.06 -15.19
C THR A 72 -24.63 13.44 -15.80
N LEU A 73 -23.52 14.18 -15.80
CA LEU A 73 -22.22 13.73 -16.28
C LEU A 73 -21.75 12.51 -15.48
N LEU A 74 -21.73 12.56 -14.15
CA LEU A 74 -21.32 11.42 -13.31
C LEU A 74 -22.17 10.17 -13.60
N LEU A 75 -23.49 10.34 -13.74
CA LEU A 75 -24.41 9.26 -14.09
C LEU A 75 -24.13 8.69 -15.48
N LYS A 76 -23.92 9.56 -16.48
CA LYS A 76 -23.62 9.16 -17.85
C LYS A 76 -22.34 8.35 -17.91
N LEU A 77 -21.25 8.83 -17.31
CA LEU A 77 -19.95 8.15 -17.31
C LEU A 77 -20.04 6.76 -16.65
N GLY A 78 -20.80 6.62 -15.56
CA GLY A 78 -21.01 5.34 -14.88
C GLY A 78 -22.04 4.40 -15.53
N SER A 79 -22.71 4.83 -16.61
CA SER A 79 -23.80 4.07 -17.25
C SER A 79 -23.31 3.02 -18.24
N SER A 80 -24.19 2.08 -18.62
CA SER A 80 -23.93 1.10 -19.68
C SER A 80 -23.75 1.71 -21.07
N GLU A 81 -24.07 2.99 -21.25
CA GLU A 81 -23.87 3.71 -22.52
C GLU A 81 -22.42 4.16 -22.73
N THR A 82 -21.60 4.14 -21.68
CA THR A 82 -20.17 4.40 -21.78
C THR A 82 -19.45 3.17 -22.29
N GLU A 83 -18.88 3.25 -23.49
CA GLU A 83 -18.22 2.13 -24.17
C GLU A 83 -16.98 1.64 -23.41
N ASN A 84 -16.14 2.58 -22.94
CA ASN A 84 -14.93 2.24 -22.20
C ASN A 84 -15.26 1.64 -20.83
N GLU A 85 -14.93 0.36 -20.64
CA GLU A 85 -15.26 -0.39 -19.43
C GLU A 85 -14.60 0.17 -18.18
N ARG A 86 -13.35 0.64 -18.27
CA ARG A 86 -12.62 1.22 -17.15
C ARG A 86 -13.22 2.54 -16.72
N LEU A 87 -13.52 3.43 -17.67
CA LEU A 87 -14.21 4.69 -17.39
C LEU A 87 -15.57 4.42 -16.73
N ARG A 88 -16.33 3.46 -17.26
CA ARG A 88 -17.61 3.04 -16.67
C ARG A 88 -17.44 2.51 -15.25
N ALA A 89 -16.44 1.68 -15.00
CA ALA A 89 -16.14 1.16 -13.66
C ALA A 89 -15.73 2.27 -12.69
N ILE A 90 -14.92 3.23 -13.13
CA ILE A 90 -14.50 4.41 -12.35
C ILE A 90 -15.73 5.19 -11.88
N TYR A 91 -16.65 5.53 -12.78
CA TYR A 91 -17.82 6.36 -12.45
C TYR A 91 -19.06 5.57 -12.03
N SER A 92 -18.95 4.23 -11.87
CA SER A 92 -20.08 3.38 -11.47
C SER A 92 -20.62 3.74 -10.08
N GLY A 93 -21.82 4.30 -10.05
CA GLY A 93 -22.45 4.82 -8.84
C GLY A 93 -21.78 6.08 -8.28
N ALA A 94 -21.04 6.82 -9.12
CA ALA A 94 -20.50 8.12 -8.73
C ALA A 94 -21.66 9.11 -8.51
N ALA A 95 -21.55 9.89 -7.44
CA ALA A 95 -22.48 10.94 -7.10
C ALA A 95 -21.71 12.06 -6.40
N THR A 96 -22.16 13.29 -6.59
CA THR A 96 -21.55 14.44 -5.94
C THR A 96 -22.13 14.68 -4.54
N SER A 97 -21.24 15.03 -3.61
CA SER A 97 -21.57 15.54 -2.27
C SER A 97 -21.60 17.07 -2.21
N ILE A 98 -21.31 17.78 -3.30
CA ILE A 98 -21.30 19.26 -3.34
C ILE A 98 -22.72 19.75 -3.61
N ASP A 99 -23.32 20.39 -2.60
CA ASP A 99 -24.68 20.94 -2.72
C ASP A 99 -24.69 22.38 -3.24
N GLU A 100 -23.76 23.23 -2.81
CA GLU A 100 -23.70 24.64 -3.19
C GLU A 100 -23.07 24.83 -4.58
N PRO A 101 -23.84 25.30 -5.60
CA PRO A 101 -23.33 25.42 -6.96
C PRO A 101 -22.12 26.35 -7.10
N LYS A 102 -22.05 27.43 -6.30
CA LYS A 102 -20.92 28.36 -6.32
C LYS A 102 -19.60 27.69 -5.93
N ASN A 103 -19.67 26.72 -5.02
CA ASN A 103 -18.49 26.03 -4.53
C ASN A 103 -18.02 24.96 -5.52
N LEU A 104 -18.95 24.29 -6.22
CA LEU A 104 -18.62 23.44 -7.37
C LEU A 104 -17.94 24.25 -8.49
N GLU A 105 -18.53 25.40 -8.86
CA GLU A 105 -17.98 26.29 -9.89
C GLU A 105 -16.59 26.79 -9.51
N LYS A 106 -16.41 27.22 -8.27
CA LYS A 106 -15.11 27.65 -7.75
C LYS A 106 -14.08 26.54 -7.80
N LEU A 107 -14.45 25.30 -7.46
CA LEU A 107 -13.54 24.15 -7.54
C LEU A 107 -13.10 23.90 -8.97
N ILE A 108 -14.04 23.85 -9.92
CA ILE A 108 -13.75 23.60 -11.34
C ILE A 108 -12.87 24.70 -11.93
N LYS A 109 -13.23 25.98 -11.74
CA LYS A 109 -12.42 27.11 -12.22
C LYS A 109 -11.03 27.12 -11.59
N SER A 110 -10.91 26.80 -10.29
CA SER A 110 -9.61 26.73 -9.61
C SER A 110 -8.71 25.61 -10.14
N ILE A 111 -9.30 24.50 -10.60
CA ILE A 111 -8.58 23.39 -11.25
C ILE A 111 -8.17 23.80 -12.67
N ASP A 112 -9.04 24.49 -13.42
CA ASP A 112 -8.71 24.95 -14.77
C ASP A 112 -7.55 25.96 -14.79
N GLU A 113 -7.51 26.87 -13.81
CA GLU A 113 -6.47 27.90 -13.62
C GLU A 113 -5.10 27.35 -13.14
N LEU A 114 -4.96 26.03 -12.99
CA LEU A 114 -3.66 25.44 -12.67
C LEU A 114 -2.71 25.52 -13.88
N ASP A 115 -1.42 25.50 -13.57
CA ASP A 115 -0.35 25.52 -14.57
C ASP A 115 -0.13 24.11 -15.13
N TRP A 116 -1.02 23.71 -16.05
CA TRP A 116 -1.03 22.38 -16.65
C TRP A 116 0.14 22.13 -17.62
N TYR A 117 0.74 23.18 -18.17
CA TYR A 117 1.91 23.04 -19.04
C TYR A 117 3.07 22.40 -18.27
N ASN A 118 3.44 22.98 -17.13
CA ASN A 118 4.51 22.42 -16.29
C ASN A 118 4.13 21.07 -15.69
N ALA A 119 2.85 20.87 -15.34
CA ALA A 119 2.37 19.58 -14.83
C ALA A 119 2.50 18.44 -15.86
N LYS A 120 2.34 18.74 -17.16
CA LYS A 120 2.59 17.77 -18.23
C LYS A 120 4.07 17.41 -18.35
N GLU A 121 4.95 18.41 -18.32
CA GLU A 121 6.40 18.19 -18.38
C GLU A 121 6.90 17.34 -17.20
N GLU A 122 6.30 17.50 -16.02
CA GLU A 122 6.63 16.70 -14.82
C GLU A 122 5.84 15.37 -14.70
N GLY A 123 4.93 15.08 -15.63
CA GLY A 123 4.08 13.88 -15.60
C GLY A 123 2.79 14.05 -14.78
N LEU A 124 1.63 13.99 -15.45
CA LEU A 124 0.32 14.12 -14.81
C LEU A 124 -0.06 12.93 -13.93
N GLY A 125 0.47 11.74 -14.25
CA GLY A 125 0.37 10.56 -13.39
C GLY A 125 1.05 10.76 -12.04
N ASP A 126 2.25 11.35 -12.03
CA ASP A 126 2.98 11.65 -10.80
C ASP A 126 2.28 12.73 -9.96
N LEU A 127 1.63 13.71 -10.60
CA LEU A 127 0.77 14.68 -9.91
C LEU A 127 -0.37 13.97 -9.15
N TYR A 128 -1.03 13.02 -9.81
CA TYR A 128 -2.10 12.22 -9.21
C TYR A 128 -1.59 11.34 -8.06
N GLU A 129 -0.44 10.69 -8.25
CA GLU A 129 0.21 9.87 -7.23
C GLU A 129 0.60 10.68 -5.98
N GLY A 130 1.05 11.93 -6.17
CA GLY A 130 1.34 12.86 -5.08
C GLY A 130 0.07 13.30 -4.31
N LEU A 131 -1.06 13.44 -5.00
CA LEU A 131 -2.36 13.69 -4.35
C LEU A 131 -2.79 12.49 -3.50
N LEU A 132 -2.65 11.27 -4.04
CA LEU A 132 -2.96 10.02 -3.33
C LEU A 132 -2.07 9.86 -2.09
N GLU A 133 -0.77 10.15 -2.21
CA GLU A 133 0.17 10.13 -1.09
C GLU A 133 -0.24 11.11 0.01
N LYS A 134 -0.62 12.33 -0.38
CA LYS A 134 -1.08 13.33 0.57
C LYS A 134 -2.33 12.88 1.32
N ASN A 135 -3.30 12.30 0.61
CA ASN A 135 -4.51 11.73 1.22
C ASN A 135 -4.18 10.57 2.19
N ALA A 136 -3.28 9.68 1.80
CA ALA A 136 -2.84 8.56 2.63
C ALA A 136 -2.12 9.02 3.92
N SER A 137 -1.37 10.13 3.84
CA SER A 137 -0.65 10.71 4.98
C SER A 137 -1.56 11.40 6.01
N GLU A 138 -2.82 11.70 5.64
CA GLU A 138 -3.77 12.40 6.49
C GLU A 138 -4.41 11.42 7.49
N LYS A 139 -4.12 11.59 8.79
CA LYS A 139 -4.54 10.64 9.84
C LYS A 139 -6.06 10.43 9.91
N LYS A 140 -6.84 11.45 9.53
CA LYS A 140 -8.31 11.42 9.58
C LYS A 140 -8.94 10.68 8.40
N SER A 141 -8.20 10.40 7.32
CA SER A 141 -8.76 9.78 6.11
C SER A 141 -8.91 8.25 6.24
N GLY A 142 -8.09 7.60 7.08
CA GLY A 142 -8.01 6.13 7.13
C GLY A 142 -7.49 5.48 5.84
N ALA A 143 -7.10 6.28 4.83
CA ALA A 143 -6.63 5.82 3.53
C ALA A 143 -5.20 5.26 3.58
N GLY A 144 -4.42 5.64 4.59
CA GLY A 144 -3.02 5.23 4.74
C GLY A 144 -2.80 3.71 4.84
N GLN A 145 -3.84 2.91 5.12
CA GLN A 145 -3.74 1.45 5.12
C GLN A 145 -3.59 0.82 3.73
N TYR A 146 -3.88 1.58 2.68
CA TYR A 146 -3.79 1.14 1.28
C TYR A 146 -2.59 1.76 0.56
N PHE A 147 -1.69 2.42 1.30
CA PHE A 147 -0.58 3.18 0.74
C PHE A 147 0.76 2.67 1.24
N THR A 148 1.71 2.57 0.31
CA THR A 148 3.11 2.21 0.57
C THR A 148 3.98 3.41 0.22
N PRO A 149 4.97 3.79 1.07
CA PRO A 149 5.88 4.89 0.75
C PRO A 149 6.51 4.71 -0.64
N ARG A 150 6.45 5.74 -1.49
CA ARG A 150 6.89 5.65 -2.91
C ARG A 150 8.33 5.21 -3.05
N VAL A 151 9.21 5.80 -2.24
CA VAL A 151 10.62 5.41 -2.18
C VAL A 151 10.82 3.91 -1.89
N LEU A 152 9.97 3.29 -1.07
CA LEU A 152 10.06 1.86 -0.80
C LEU A 152 9.57 1.03 -1.98
N ILE A 153 8.51 1.48 -2.66
CA ILE A 153 8.05 0.87 -3.92
C ILE A 153 9.18 0.89 -4.95
N ASP A 154 9.78 2.06 -5.18
CA ASP A 154 10.83 2.25 -6.18
C ASP A 154 12.05 1.37 -5.88
N VAL A 155 12.51 1.32 -4.63
CA VAL A 155 13.60 0.43 -4.21
C VAL A 155 13.24 -1.05 -4.41
N MET A 156 12.01 -1.46 -4.10
CA MET A 156 11.59 -2.85 -4.32
C MET A 156 11.54 -3.22 -5.82
N VAL A 157 11.04 -2.32 -6.67
CA VAL A 157 11.02 -2.49 -8.13
C VAL A 157 12.44 -2.55 -8.68
N GLU A 158 13.32 -1.64 -8.25
CA GLU A 158 14.73 -1.58 -8.65
C GLU A 158 15.44 -2.92 -8.37
N LEU A 159 15.24 -3.48 -7.18
CA LEU A 159 15.88 -4.74 -6.75
C LEU A 159 15.26 -5.99 -7.36
N ILE A 160 13.96 -5.97 -7.66
CA ILE A 160 13.30 -7.06 -8.38
C ILE A 160 13.64 -7.06 -9.87
N ASP A 161 13.93 -5.87 -10.43
CA ASP A 161 14.37 -5.66 -11.81
C ASP A 161 13.46 -6.40 -12.81
N PRO A 162 12.17 -6.00 -12.92
CA PRO A 162 11.25 -6.57 -13.90
C PRO A 162 11.77 -6.38 -15.33
N LYS A 163 11.39 -7.28 -16.23
CA LYS A 163 11.78 -7.29 -17.65
C LYS A 163 10.57 -7.19 -18.58
N PRO A 164 10.73 -6.60 -19.78
CA PRO A 164 9.68 -6.63 -20.79
C PRO A 164 9.28 -8.08 -21.12
N GLY A 165 7.99 -8.34 -21.24
CA GLY A 165 7.44 -9.68 -21.50
C GLY A 165 7.14 -10.51 -20.25
N GLU A 166 7.50 -10.03 -19.05
CA GLU A 166 7.12 -10.68 -17.78
C GLU A 166 5.70 -10.29 -17.34
N LYS A 167 4.99 -11.22 -16.69
CA LYS A 167 3.70 -10.97 -16.02
C LYS A 167 3.90 -10.63 -14.55
N LEU A 168 3.49 -9.43 -14.16
CA LEU A 168 3.55 -8.89 -12.82
C LEU A 168 2.15 -8.91 -12.17
N ASN A 169 2.09 -9.13 -10.87
CA ASN A 169 0.84 -9.07 -10.11
C ASN A 169 0.99 -8.37 -8.75
N ASP A 170 -0.02 -7.60 -8.38
CA ASP A 170 -0.24 -7.11 -7.02
C ASP A 170 -1.56 -7.67 -6.44
N PRO A 171 -1.51 -8.73 -5.60
CA PRO A 171 -2.69 -9.32 -4.95
C PRO A 171 -3.39 -8.39 -3.95
N ALA A 172 -2.79 -7.28 -3.55
CA ALA A 172 -3.37 -6.28 -2.65
C ALA A 172 -3.09 -4.89 -3.23
N ALA A 173 -3.66 -4.65 -4.41
CA ALA A 173 -3.24 -3.58 -5.33
C ALA A 173 -3.26 -2.17 -4.71
N GLY A 174 -4.15 -1.88 -3.74
CA GLY A 174 -4.29 -0.54 -3.22
C GLY A 174 -4.57 0.44 -4.36
N THR A 175 -3.76 1.49 -4.48
CA THR A 175 -3.84 2.47 -5.59
C THR A 175 -3.05 2.04 -6.85
N PHE A 176 -2.64 0.78 -6.96
CA PHE A 176 -1.85 0.20 -8.05
C PHE A 176 -0.38 0.66 -8.12
N GLY A 177 0.14 1.23 -7.02
CA GLY A 177 1.44 1.90 -7.01
C GLY A 177 2.64 1.02 -7.42
N PHE A 178 2.64 -0.27 -7.08
CA PHE A 178 3.72 -1.17 -7.50
C PHE A 178 3.76 -1.40 -9.00
N MET A 179 2.60 -1.58 -9.65
CA MET A 179 2.54 -1.84 -11.08
C MET A 179 2.86 -0.57 -11.89
N ILE A 180 2.43 0.59 -11.40
CA ILE A 180 2.78 1.90 -12.00
C ILE A 180 4.29 2.14 -11.93
N ALA A 181 4.91 1.90 -10.77
CA ALA A 181 6.35 2.04 -10.63
C ALA A 181 7.13 1.03 -11.48
N ALA A 182 6.62 -0.20 -11.62
CA ALA A 182 7.22 -1.20 -12.50
C ALA A 182 7.10 -0.82 -13.99
N ASP A 183 5.97 -0.29 -14.44
CA ASP A 183 5.79 0.23 -15.80
C ASP A 183 6.75 1.40 -16.08
N ARG A 184 6.85 2.36 -15.16
CA ARG A 184 7.81 3.46 -15.25
C ARG A 184 9.25 2.96 -15.38
N TYR A 185 9.65 2.03 -14.52
CA TYR A 185 10.99 1.42 -14.56
C TYR A 185 11.30 0.77 -15.90
N LEU A 186 10.31 0.10 -16.50
CA LEU A 186 10.46 -0.57 -17.78
C LEU A 186 10.51 0.42 -18.94
N LYS A 187 9.65 1.45 -18.95
CA LYS A 187 9.67 2.55 -19.92
C LYS A 187 11.01 3.28 -19.93
N GLU A 188 11.54 3.63 -18.76
CA GLU A 188 12.87 4.26 -18.61
C GLU A 188 14.00 3.42 -19.22
N LYS A 189 13.88 2.09 -19.20
CA LYS A 189 14.87 1.15 -19.73
C LYS A 189 14.69 0.79 -21.20
N THR A 190 13.59 1.21 -21.83
CA THR A 190 13.21 0.78 -23.19
C THR A 190 12.80 1.94 -24.09
N ASP A 191 13.18 3.18 -23.70
CA ASP A 191 12.79 4.42 -24.37
C ASP A 191 11.27 4.47 -24.56
N ASP A 192 10.50 4.48 -23.47
CA ASP A 192 9.02 4.48 -23.50
C ASP A 192 8.42 3.35 -24.36
N TYR A 193 9.04 2.17 -24.30
CA TYR A 193 8.72 1.00 -25.12
C TYR A 193 8.98 1.14 -26.64
N PHE A 194 9.59 2.23 -27.12
CA PHE A 194 9.96 2.39 -28.54
C PHE A 194 11.03 1.40 -29.00
N GLU A 195 11.82 0.83 -28.08
CA GLU A 195 12.78 -0.24 -28.39
C GLU A 195 12.13 -1.63 -28.55
N LEU A 196 10.86 -1.79 -28.16
CA LEU A 196 10.15 -3.06 -28.21
C LEU A 196 9.45 -3.29 -29.56
N THR A 197 9.15 -4.56 -29.89
CA THR A 197 8.25 -4.83 -31.03
C THR A 197 6.83 -4.37 -30.70
N PRO A 198 5.98 -4.07 -31.71
CA PRO A 198 4.59 -3.69 -31.48
C PRO A 198 3.82 -4.69 -30.60
N GLU A 199 4.07 -5.99 -30.77
CA GLU A 199 3.43 -7.05 -29.97
C GLU A 199 3.89 -7.02 -28.51
N GLN A 200 5.18 -6.74 -28.27
CA GLN A 200 5.72 -6.61 -26.92
C GLN A 200 5.21 -5.35 -26.23
N ALA A 201 5.16 -4.21 -26.94
CA ALA A 201 4.58 -2.97 -26.40
C ALA A 201 3.09 -3.16 -26.07
N GLU A 202 2.32 -3.83 -26.94
CA GLU A 202 0.93 -4.15 -26.68
C GLU A 202 0.75 -5.08 -25.48
N PHE A 203 1.62 -6.09 -25.34
CA PHE A 203 1.66 -6.96 -24.16
C PHE A 203 1.92 -6.17 -22.87
N GLN A 204 2.91 -5.27 -22.87
CA GLN A 204 3.21 -4.43 -21.71
C GLN A 204 2.01 -3.59 -21.28
N LYS A 205 1.31 -3.03 -22.26
CA LYS A 205 0.11 -2.23 -22.03
C LYS A 205 -1.07 -3.06 -21.52
N LYS A 206 -1.37 -4.21 -22.14
CA LYS A 206 -2.65 -4.91 -21.96
C LYS A 206 -2.59 -6.15 -21.08
N GLU A 207 -1.41 -6.70 -20.80
CA GLU A 207 -1.30 -8.01 -20.14
C GLU A 207 -0.25 -8.07 -19.03
N ALA A 208 0.82 -7.28 -19.11
CA ALA A 208 1.97 -7.42 -18.21
C ALA A 208 1.63 -7.09 -16.75
N PHE A 209 0.71 -6.18 -16.50
CA PHE A 209 0.41 -5.70 -15.15
C PHE A 209 -0.97 -6.12 -14.68
N ALA A 210 -1.02 -6.85 -13.57
CA ALA A 210 -2.26 -7.33 -12.98
C ALA A 210 -2.41 -6.96 -11.50
N GLY A 211 -3.64 -6.94 -10.99
CA GLY A 211 -3.89 -6.80 -9.56
C GLY A 211 -5.34 -6.99 -9.15
N MET A 212 -5.55 -7.03 -7.83
CA MET A 212 -6.87 -7.09 -7.22
C MET A 212 -6.94 -6.16 -6.00
N GLU A 213 -8.05 -5.43 -5.90
CA GLU A 213 -8.35 -4.57 -4.75
C GLU A 213 -9.75 -4.87 -4.20
N LEU A 214 -9.86 -5.02 -2.89
CA LEU A 214 -11.11 -5.38 -2.23
C LEU A 214 -12.07 -4.19 -2.14
N VAL A 215 -11.54 -3.04 -1.75
CA VAL A 215 -12.33 -1.86 -1.40
C VAL A 215 -12.67 -1.09 -2.66
N LYS A 216 -13.96 -1.00 -2.98
CA LYS A 216 -14.47 -0.37 -4.20
C LYS A 216 -13.90 1.03 -4.46
N ASP A 217 -13.86 1.90 -3.44
CA ASP A 217 -13.34 3.25 -3.61
C ASP A 217 -11.83 3.26 -3.87
N THR A 218 -11.06 2.38 -3.21
CA THR A 218 -9.62 2.23 -3.46
C THR A 218 -9.37 1.68 -4.88
N HIS A 219 -10.16 0.68 -5.29
CA HIS A 219 -10.12 0.11 -6.65
C HIS A 219 -10.43 1.15 -7.73
N ARG A 220 -11.38 2.06 -7.47
CA ARG A 220 -11.66 3.20 -8.36
C ARG A 220 -10.42 4.09 -8.52
N LEU A 221 -9.73 4.44 -7.44
CA LEU A 221 -8.50 5.24 -7.51
C LEU A 221 -7.41 4.50 -8.28
N ALA A 222 -7.31 3.18 -8.10
CA ALA A 222 -6.40 2.31 -8.83
C ALA A 222 -6.68 2.31 -10.35
N LEU A 223 -7.95 2.20 -10.75
CA LEU A 223 -8.38 2.27 -12.16
C LEU A 223 -8.08 3.63 -12.79
N MET A 224 -8.36 4.73 -12.07
CA MET A 224 -7.99 6.08 -12.52
C MET A 224 -6.48 6.18 -12.73
N ASN A 225 -5.70 5.71 -11.75
CA ASN A 225 -4.25 5.74 -11.81
C ASN A 225 -3.70 4.95 -13.00
N ALA A 226 -4.21 3.72 -13.21
CA ALA A 226 -3.85 2.88 -14.33
C ALA A 226 -4.20 3.54 -15.68
N LEU A 227 -5.36 4.20 -15.80
CA LEU A 227 -5.75 4.88 -17.03
C LEU A 227 -4.84 6.08 -17.34
N LEU A 228 -4.47 6.89 -16.34
CA LEU A 228 -3.56 8.04 -16.50
C LEU A 228 -2.14 7.65 -16.92
N HIS A 229 -1.75 6.40 -16.65
CA HIS A 229 -0.44 5.85 -17.01
C HIS A 229 -0.50 4.90 -18.21
N ASP A 230 -1.64 4.84 -18.90
CA ASP A 230 -1.87 4.03 -20.10
C ASP A 230 -1.68 2.51 -19.86
N ILE A 231 -1.98 2.02 -18.66
CA ILE A 231 -1.92 0.59 -18.31
C ILE A 231 -3.31 -0.01 -18.42
N GLU A 232 -3.50 -1.02 -19.28
CA GLU A 232 -4.79 -1.66 -19.59
C GLU A 232 -4.96 -3.08 -19.01
N GLY A 233 -3.94 -3.63 -18.36
CA GLY A 233 -3.98 -4.99 -17.79
C GLY A 233 -5.03 -5.27 -16.71
N PRO A 234 -5.22 -6.54 -16.31
CA PRO A 234 -6.30 -6.96 -15.41
C PRO A 234 -6.23 -6.29 -14.02
N LEU A 235 -7.22 -5.49 -13.67
CA LEU A 235 -7.32 -4.87 -12.34
C LEU A 235 -8.74 -5.04 -11.79
N GLU A 236 -8.93 -6.10 -10.99
CA GLU A 236 -10.26 -6.55 -10.54
C GLU A 236 -10.64 -6.05 -9.14
N GLN A 237 -11.93 -5.82 -8.94
CA GLN A 237 -12.49 -5.55 -7.61
C GLN A 237 -12.88 -6.88 -6.94
N GLY A 238 -12.22 -7.27 -5.85
CA GLY A 238 -12.48 -8.56 -5.22
C GLY A 238 -11.66 -8.91 -3.99
N ASP A 239 -12.06 -9.97 -3.28
CA ASP A 239 -11.26 -10.53 -2.18
C ASP A 239 -10.29 -11.59 -2.71
N THR A 240 -9.00 -11.28 -2.72
CA THR A 240 -7.90 -12.18 -3.12
C THR A 240 -7.88 -13.50 -2.35
N LEU A 241 -8.39 -13.51 -1.11
CA LEU A 241 -8.47 -14.72 -0.28
C LEU A 241 -9.77 -15.52 -0.49
N SER A 242 -10.58 -15.13 -1.47
CA SER A 242 -11.80 -15.82 -1.88
C SER A 242 -11.65 -16.50 -3.25
N ALA A 243 -12.75 -17.04 -3.79
CA ALA A 243 -12.81 -17.56 -5.15
C ALA A 243 -12.39 -16.53 -6.21
N ASN A 244 -12.57 -15.23 -5.94
CA ASN A 244 -12.16 -14.15 -6.85
C ASN A 244 -10.66 -14.21 -7.15
N GLY A 245 -9.81 -14.49 -6.15
CA GLY A 245 -8.35 -14.53 -6.35
C GLY A 245 -7.81 -15.80 -7.04
N LYS A 246 -8.65 -16.77 -7.42
CA LYS A 246 -8.19 -18.06 -7.96
C LYS A 246 -7.56 -17.98 -9.35
N TRP A 247 -7.81 -16.92 -10.11
CA TRP A 247 -7.19 -16.71 -11.42
C TRP A 247 -5.71 -16.34 -11.30
N MET A 248 -5.25 -15.88 -10.13
CA MET A 248 -3.87 -15.45 -9.91
C MET A 248 -2.90 -16.63 -9.92
N LYS A 249 -2.37 -16.95 -11.11
CA LYS A 249 -1.43 -18.05 -11.35
C LYS A 249 -0.49 -17.69 -12.48
N ASN A 250 0.71 -18.29 -12.45
CA ASN A 250 1.72 -18.17 -13.49
C ASN A 250 2.22 -16.72 -13.71
N PHE A 251 2.49 -16.00 -12.62
CA PHE A 251 3.18 -14.71 -12.68
C PHE A 251 4.69 -14.88 -12.56
N ASP A 252 5.44 -14.10 -13.32
CA ASP A 252 6.90 -14.03 -13.23
C ASP A 252 7.33 -13.21 -12.01
N VAL A 253 6.56 -12.18 -11.66
CA VAL A 253 6.88 -11.26 -10.58
C VAL A 253 5.67 -10.95 -9.72
N VAL A 254 5.84 -10.94 -8.40
CA VAL A 254 4.84 -10.41 -7.47
C VAL A 254 5.46 -9.32 -6.58
N LEU A 255 4.87 -8.14 -6.62
CA LEU A 255 5.26 -6.97 -5.83
C LEU A 255 4.04 -6.48 -5.07
N THR A 256 4.06 -6.52 -3.74
CA THR A 256 2.84 -6.24 -2.97
C THR A 256 3.08 -5.87 -1.51
N ASN A 257 2.13 -5.13 -0.95
CA ASN A 257 2.02 -4.80 0.47
C ASN A 257 0.66 -5.26 1.02
N PRO A 258 0.51 -6.52 1.43
CA PRO A 258 -0.73 -7.01 2.00
C PRO A 258 -1.12 -6.27 3.30
N PRO A 259 -2.42 -6.10 3.57
CA PRO A 259 -2.90 -5.32 4.71
C PRO A 259 -2.46 -5.93 6.06
N PHE A 260 -2.02 -5.09 7.00
CA PHE A 260 -1.47 -5.53 8.31
C PHE A 260 -2.52 -5.90 9.36
N GLY A 261 -3.76 -5.42 9.20
CA GLY A 261 -4.84 -5.60 10.18
C GLY A 261 -5.51 -6.98 10.16
N THR A 262 -6.29 -7.27 11.19
CA THR A 262 -7.20 -8.43 11.24
C THR A 262 -8.47 -8.16 10.43
N LYS A 263 -9.07 -9.20 9.83
CA LYS A 263 -10.34 -9.07 9.10
C LYS A 263 -11.44 -8.67 10.11
N LYS A 264 -12.10 -7.53 9.90
CA LYS A 264 -13.35 -7.22 10.62
C LYS A 264 -14.37 -8.29 10.22
N GLY A 265 -14.61 -9.26 11.10
CA GLY A 265 -15.55 -10.37 10.86
C GLY A 265 -14.96 -11.78 10.94
N GLY A 266 -13.64 -11.96 11.08
CA GLY A 266 -13.05 -13.27 11.40
C GLY A 266 -13.24 -14.40 10.37
N GLU A 267 -13.70 -14.09 9.16
CA GLU A 267 -13.93 -15.09 8.13
C GLU A 267 -12.62 -15.67 7.58
N ARG A 268 -12.57 -17.00 7.46
CA ARG A 268 -11.47 -17.75 6.85
C ARG A 268 -11.32 -17.39 5.36
N ALA A 269 -10.12 -17.58 4.83
CA ALA A 269 -9.94 -17.68 3.39
C ALA A 269 -10.83 -18.81 2.86
N THR A 270 -11.53 -18.58 1.75
CA THR A 270 -12.45 -19.57 1.14
C THR A 270 -11.83 -20.23 -0.10
N ARG A 271 -10.51 -20.09 -0.25
CA ARG A 271 -9.70 -20.72 -1.28
C ARG A 271 -9.37 -22.16 -0.92
N ASP A 272 -9.58 -23.06 -1.88
CA ASP A 272 -9.30 -24.49 -1.79
C ASP A 272 -7.87 -24.85 -2.26
N ASP A 273 -7.11 -23.87 -2.74
CA ASP A 273 -5.73 -24.02 -3.22
C ASP A 273 -4.68 -23.48 -2.24
N LEU A 274 -5.09 -23.15 -1.00
CA LEU A 274 -4.19 -22.88 0.11
C LEU A 274 -3.84 -24.19 0.84
N THR A 275 -2.55 -24.43 1.07
CA THR A 275 -2.08 -25.67 1.68
C THR A 275 -2.38 -25.72 3.18
N PHE A 276 -2.32 -24.57 3.87
CA PHE A 276 -2.49 -24.49 5.31
C PHE A 276 -3.65 -23.57 5.66
N GLU A 277 -4.62 -24.09 6.40
CA GLU A 277 -5.73 -23.29 6.93
C GLU A 277 -5.26 -22.41 8.09
N THR A 278 -5.46 -21.10 7.98
CA THR A 278 -5.21 -20.15 9.08
C THR A 278 -6.15 -18.96 9.04
N LEU A 279 -6.39 -18.36 10.21
CA LEU A 279 -7.09 -17.08 10.35
C LEU A 279 -6.15 -15.88 10.17
N ASN A 280 -4.83 -16.12 10.15
CA ASN A 280 -3.85 -15.07 9.93
C ASN A 280 -3.88 -14.65 8.46
N LYS A 281 -4.41 -13.45 8.20
CA LYS A 281 -4.58 -12.89 6.86
C LYS A 281 -3.23 -12.76 6.13
N GLN A 282 -2.19 -12.30 6.81
CA GLN A 282 -0.89 -12.07 6.19
C GLN A 282 -0.23 -13.38 5.77
N LEU A 283 -0.38 -14.43 6.58
CA LEU A 283 0.05 -15.78 6.21
C LEU A 283 -0.73 -16.33 5.02
N ASN A 284 -2.06 -16.10 4.93
CA ASN A 284 -2.83 -16.48 3.75
C ASN A 284 -2.38 -15.76 2.48
N PHE A 285 -2.08 -14.46 2.54
CA PHE A 285 -1.50 -13.73 1.42
C PHE A 285 -0.14 -14.28 1.01
N LEU A 286 0.74 -14.60 1.98
CA LEU A 286 2.03 -15.21 1.68
C LEU A 286 1.88 -16.52 0.89
N GLN A 287 0.90 -17.37 1.28
CA GLN A 287 0.57 -18.59 0.53
C GLN A 287 0.12 -18.30 -0.90
N VAL A 288 -0.79 -17.34 -1.09
CA VAL A 288 -1.24 -16.93 -2.43
C VAL A 288 -0.06 -16.49 -3.29
N ILE A 289 0.84 -15.68 -2.73
CA ILE A 289 1.96 -15.10 -3.47
C ILE A 289 2.87 -16.21 -4.01
N TYR A 290 3.42 -17.07 -3.15
CA TYR A 290 4.36 -18.09 -3.64
C TYR A 290 3.69 -19.19 -4.48
N ASN A 291 2.39 -19.43 -4.33
CA ASN A 291 1.63 -20.35 -5.19
C ASN A 291 1.28 -19.74 -6.55
N SER A 292 1.24 -18.41 -6.67
CA SER A 292 0.92 -17.71 -7.92
C SER A 292 2.12 -17.57 -8.87
N LEU A 293 3.35 -17.76 -8.37
CA LEU A 293 4.58 -17.63 -9.16
C LEU A 293 4.77 -18.79 -10.13
N VAL A 294 5.35 -18.50 -11.30
CA VAL A 294 5.81 -19.53 -12.25
C VAL A 294 6.88 -20.44 -11.61
N THR A 295 6.80 -21.73 -11.91
CA THR A 295 7.66 -22.77 -11.32
C THR A 295 8.86 -23.16 -12.21
N ASN A 296 9.17 -22.33 -13.22
CA ASN A 296 10.28 -22.55 -14.15
C ASN A 296 11.63 -22.04 -13.62
N GLY A 297 11.69 -21.54 -12.38
CA GLY A 297 12.89 -20.96 -11.77
C GLY A 297 13.08 -19.45 -12.00
N HIS A 298 12.18 -18.81 -12.75
CA HIS A 298 12.22 -17.36 -13.02
C HIS A 298 11.27 -16.54 -12.13
N GLY A 299 10.28 -17.20 -11.53
CA GLY A 299 9.31 -16.56 -10.63
C GLY A 299 10.00 -15.91 -9.43
N ARG A 300 9.66 -14.67 -9.10
CA ARG A 300 10.24 -13.96 -7.95
C ARG A 300 9.26 -12.98 -7.32
N ALA A 301 9.47 -12.66 -6.04
CA ALA A 301 8.62 -11.71 -5.35
C ALA A 301 9.38 -10.85 -4.35
N ALA A 302 8.88 -9.64 -4.13
CA ALA A 302 9.18 -8.84 -2.94
C ALA A 302 7.88 -8.45 -2.24
N VAL A 303 7.78 -8.79 -0.96
CA VAL A 303 6.52 -8.67 -0.20
C VAL A 303 6.77 -7.97 1.13
N ILE A 304 6.00 -6.92 1.41
CA ILE A 304 6.02 -6.24 2.72
C ILE A 304 5.13 -7.00 3.70
N LEU A 305 5.68 -7.47 4.82
CA LEU A 305 4.95 -8.24 5.83
C LEU A 305 5.25 -7.75 7.25
N PRO A 306 4.27 -7.80 8.17
CA PRO A 306 4.52 -7.46 9.57
C PRO A 306 5.37 -8.54 10.27
N GLU A 307 5.95 -8.16 11.41
CA GLU A 307 6.80 -9.03 12.21
C GLU A 307 6.11 -10.33 12.66
N ASN A 308 4.79 -10.33 12.80
CA ASN A 308 4.05 -11.54 13.16
C ASN A 308 4.30 -12.68 12.17
N VAL A 309 4.41 -12.43 10.86
CA VAL A 309 4.65 -13.50 9.87
C VAL A 309 5.97 -14.23 10.11
N LEU A 310 6.98 -13.53 10.62
CA LEU A 310 8.31 -14.07 10.90
C LEU A 310 8.34 -14.90 12.19
N THR A 311 7.45 -14.63 13.15
CA THR A 311 7.47 -15.20 14.50
C THR A 311 6.30 -16.14 14.82
N ASP A 312 5.19 -16.07 14.08
CA ASP A 312 3.96 -16.80 14.41
C ASP A 312 4.22 -18.31 14.54
N VAL A 313 3.70 -18.91 15.61
CA VAL A 313 3.94 -20.33 15.92
C VAL A 313 2.88 -21.23 15.26
N GLY A 314 3.06 -22.55 15.35
CA GLY A 314 2.09 -23.52 14.82
C GLY A 314 1.99 -23.46 13.30
N VAL A 315 0.84 -23.02 12.77
CA VAL A 315 0.63 -22.92 11.31
C VAL A 315 1.57 -21.90 10.67
N GLY A 316 1.95 -20.83 11.38
CA GLY A 316 2.94 -19.87 10.90
C GLY A 316 4.30 -20.52 10.61
N THR A 317 4.78 -21.35 11.55
CA THR A 317 5.99 -22.16 11.36
C THR A 317 5.87 -23.09 10.14
N GLN A 318 4.72 -23.73 9.94
CA GLN A 318 4.50 -24.61 8.78
C GLN A 318 4.53 -23.85 7.46
N ILE A 319 3.91 -22.66 7.40
CA ILE A 319 3.92 -21.81 6.20
C ILE A 319 5.33 -21.27 5.91
N ARG A 320 6.11 -20.88 6.93
CA ARG A 320 7.51 -20.47 6.74
C ARG A 320 8.38 -21.61 6.21
N ARG A 321 8.18 -22.84 6.71
CA ARG A 321 8.82 -24.03 6.16
C ARG A 321 8.46 -24.24 4.70
N ASP A 322 7.17 -24.17 4.36
CA ASP A 322 6.70 -24.36 2.98
C ASP A 322 7.23 -23.27 2.04
N LEU A 323 7.30 -22.02 2.49
CA LEU A 323 7.96 -20.93 1.76
C LEU A 323 9.42 -21.27 1.46
N MET A 324 10.22 -21.63 2.48
CA MET A 324 11.64 -21.97 2.30
C MET A 324 11.87 -23.29 1.53
N ASP A 325 10.87 -24.17 1.53
CA ASP A 325 10.89 -25.41 0.77
C ASP A 325 10.63 -25.12 -0.71
N LYS A 326 9.60 -24.36 -1.06
CA LYS A 326 9.20 -24.03 -2.45
C LYS A 326 10.00 -22.90 -3.07
N CYS A 327 10.50 -21.98 -2.26
CA CYS A 327 11.17 -20.77 -2.71
C CYS A 327 12.55 -20.67 -2.09
N ASP A 328 13.46 -20.04 -2.82
CA ASP A 328 14.69 -19.51 -2.28
C ASP A 328 14.40 -18.13 -1.68
N LEU A 329 13.99 -18.11 -0.41
CA LEU A 329 14.03 -16.91 0.42
C LEU A 329 15.49 -16.50 0.66
N HIS A 330 15.98 -15.53 -0.09
CA HIS A 330 17.39 -15.16 -0.10
C HIS A 330 17.70 -13.86 0.65
N THR A 331 16.70 -12.99 0.86
CA THR A 331 16.91 -11.70 1.54
C THR A 331 15.69 -11.27 2.36
N ILE A 332 15.93 -10.76 3.58
CA ILE A 332 14.97 -10.07 4.44
C ILE A 332 15.51 -8.67 4.74
N LEU A 333 14.73 -7.64 4.43
CA LEU A 333 15.00 -6.26 4.86
C LEU A 333 14.10 -5.91 6.04
N ARG A 334 14.67 -5.61 7.21
CA ARG A 334 13.89 -5.12 8.36
C ARG A 334 13.69 -3.62 8.21
N LEU A 335 12.45 -3.17 8.04
CA LEU A 335 12.14 -1.77 7.79
C LEU A 335 12.12 -0.94 9.08
N PRO A 336 12.44 0.36 9.00
CA PRO A 336 12.33 1.26 10.12
C PRO A 336 10.88 1.53 10.50
N VAL A 337 10.66 1.89 11.75
CA VAL A 337 9.32 2.26 12.26
C VAL A 337 8.93 3.68 11.84
N GLY A 338 7.62 3.97 11.84
CA GLY A 338 7.11 5.31 11.54
C GLY A 338 6.95 5.66 10.06
N ILE A 339 7.35 4.76 9.14
CA ILE A 339 7.23 4.97 7.69
C ILE A 339 5.85 4.64 7.12
N PHE A 340 5.06 3.81 7.81
CA PHE A 340 3.67 3.48 7.45
C PHE A 340 2.67 4.28 8.29
N TYR A 341 1.41 4.30 7.85
CA TYR A 341 0.30 4.93 8.61
C TYR A 341 0.20 4.37 10.05
N ALA A 342 0.36 3.05 10.19
CA ALA A 342 0.41 2.34 11.46
C ALA A 342 1.84 2.42 12.01
N LYS A 343 2.20 3.60 12.55
CA LYS A 343 3.59 3.96 12.90
C LYS A 343 4.32 2.99 13.82
N THR A 344 3.60 2.23 14.63
CA THR A 344 4.17 1.28 15.59
C THR A 344 4.38 -0.13 15.01
N VAL A 345 3.83 -0.41 13.83
CA VAL A 345 3.93 -1.73 13.21
C VAL A 345 5.34 -1.91 12.67
N LYS A 346 6.03 -2.94 13.15
CA LYS A 346 7.31 -3.40 12.63
C LYS A 346 7.06 -4.23 11.37
N THR A 347 7.63 -3.79 10.26
CA THR A 347 7.47 -4.42 8.96
C THR A 347 8.81 -4.84 8.38
N ASN A 348 8.76 -5.75 7.41
CA ASN A 348 9.93 -6.33 6.76
C ASN A 348 9.59 -6.57 5.29
N VAL A 349 10.58 -6.53 4.41
CA VAL A 349 10.44 -6.97 3.02
C VAL A 349 11.09 -8.35 2.88
N LEU A 350 10.34 -9.34 2.42
CA LEU A 350 10.86 -10.65 2.07
C LEU A 350 11.09 -10.70 0.55
N PHE A 351 12.30 -11.04 0.14
CA PHE A 351 12.65 -11.27 -1.26
C PHE A 351 12.92 -12.75 -1.48
N PHE A 352 12.22 -13.36 -2.44
CA PHE A 352 12.36 -14.77 -2.73
C PHE A 352 12.15 -15.11 -4.20
N LYS A 353 12.78 -16.20 -4.66
CA LYS A 353 12.60 -16.78 -5.98
C LYS A 353 11.90 -18.13 -5.88
N ARG A 354 10.95 -18.40 -6.77
CA ARG A 354 10.26 -19.68 -6.85
C ARG A 354 11.20 -20.73 -7.43
N GLY A 355 11.43 -21.80 -6.67
CA GLY A 355 12.23 -22.94 -7.12
C GLY A 355 11.56 -23.74 -8.24
N THR A 356 12.35 -24.55 -8.93
CA THR A 356 11.85 -25.54 -9.90
C THR A 356 11.28 -26.79 -9.25
N THR A 357 11.50 -26.95 -7.94
CA THR A 357 10.99 -28.03 -7.10
C THR A 357 10.28 -27.45 -5.88
N ASP A 358 9.57 -28.30 -5.14
CA ASP A 358 8.83 -27.89 -3.94
C ASP A 358 9.60 -28.14 -2.63
N LYS A 359 10.89 -28.46 -2.69
CA LYS A 359 11.68 -28.81 -1.49
C LYS A 359 13.09 -28.27 -1.51
N GLY A 360 13.52 -27.77 -0.35
CA GLY A 360 14.90 -27.43 -0.07
C GLY A 360 15.48 -26.32 -0.95
N ASN A 361 14.69 -25.33 -1.37
CA ASN A 361 15.19 -24.24 -2.21
C ASN A 361 16.00 -23.20 -1.41
N THR A 362 15.54 -22.74 -0.24
CA THR A 362 16.34 -21.85 0.63
C THR A 362 17.53 -22.57 1.25
N LYS A 363 18.74 -22.03 1.02
CA LYS A 363 19.99 -22.52 1.64
C LYS A 363 20.52 -21.57 2.71
N GLU A 364 20.43 -20.28 2.45
CA GLU A 364 20.86 -19.20 3.33
C GLU A 364 19.95 -18.00 3.13
N VAL A 365 19.79 -17.22 4.20
CA VAL A 365 19.00 -16.00 4.20
C VAL A 365 19.89 -14.87 4.69
N TRP A 366 19.93 -13.80 3.91
CA TRP A 366 20.60 -12.56 4.32
C TRP A 366 19.59 -11.62 4.95
N VAL A 367 19.97 -10.99 6.05
CA VAL A 367 19.12 -10.04 6.77
C VAL A 367 19.82 -8.71 6.84
N TYR A 368 19.14 -7.66 6.39
CA TYR A 368 19.58 -6.28 6.57
C TYR A 368 18.73 -5.58 7.63
N ASP A 369 19.34 -5.13 8.72
CA ASP A 369 18.67 -4.37 9.77
C ASP A 369 18.65 -2.87 9.44
N LEU A 370 17.60 -2.39 8.75
CA LEU A 370 17.32 -0.97 8.54
C LEU A 370 16.33 -0.43 9.59
N ARG A 371 16.32 -1.00 10.81
CA ARG A 371 15.40 -0.62 11.87
C ARG A 371 16.12 -0.09 13.10
N THR A 372 17.07 -0.85 13.60
CA THR A 372 17.75 -0.53 14.87
C THR A 372 18.64 0.70 14.71
N ASN A 373 18.65 1.57 15.72
CA ASN A 373 19.38 2.85 15.73
C ASN A 373 19.07 3.78 14.54
N MET A 374 17.91 3.63 13.89
CA MET A 374 17.46 4.53 12.83
C MET A 374 16.71 5.74 13.41
N PRO A 375 16.77 6.92 12.75
CA PRO A 375 16.01 8.08 13.19
C PRO A 375 14.49 7.83 13.16
N SER A 376 13.74 8.60 13.95
CA SER A 376 12.28 8.57 13.89
C SER A 376 11.78 9.20 12.59
N PHE A 377 11.24 8.39 11.69
CA PHE A 377 10.71 8.86 10.42
C PHE A 377 9.34 9.53 10.56
N GLY A 378 9.09 10.53 9.70
CA GLY A 378 7.83 11.26 9.62
C GLY A 378 7.97 12.55 8.82
N LYS A 379 7.05 13.50 9.00
CA LYS A 379 7.02 14.76 8.22
C LYS A 379 8.31 15.59 8.33
N ARG A 380 9.03 15.51 9.46
CA ARG A 380 10.29 16.26 9.68
C ARG A 380 11.53 15.51 9.19
N THR A 381 11.45 14.18 9.15
CA THR A 381 12.54 13.28 8.74
C THR A 381 11.94 12.30 7.74
N PRO A 382 11.80 12.71 6.46
CA PRO A 382 11.21 11.86 5.45
C PRO A 382 12.12 10.67 5.13
N LEU A 383 11.51 9.54 4.80
CA LEU A 383 12.23 8.40 4.24
C LEU A 383 12.64 8.75 2.80
N THR A 384 13.88 8.47 2.43
CA THR A 384 14.47 8.82 1.13
C THR A 384 15.34 7.69 0.61
N HIS A 385 15.60 7.66 -0.70
CA HIS A 385 16.38 6.59 -1.36
C HIS A 385 17.76 6.41 -0.72
N LYS A 386 18.38 7.51 -0.27
CA LYS A 386 19.67 7.51 0.46
C LYS A 386 19.71 6.56 1.67
N HIS A 387 18.59 6.37 2.36
CA HIS A 387 18.54 5.45 3.50
C HIS A 387 18.67 3.97 3.09
N PHE A 388 18.52 3.65 1.80
CA PHE A 388 18.61 2.31 1.25
C PHE A 388 19.90 2.05 0.47
N GLU A 389 20.76 3.06 0.23
CA GLU A 389 21.96 2.93 -0.61
C GLU A 389 22.87 1.76 -0.20
N ASP A 390 23.18 1.66 1.10
CA ASP A 390 24.02 0.57 1.63
C ASP A 390 23.35 -0.80 1.50
N PHE A 391 22.03 -0.87 1.72
CA PHE A 391 21.27 -2.10 1.50
C PHE A 391 21.25 -2.50 0.03
N ILE A 392 21.01 -1.57 -0.89
CA ILE A 392 20.99 -1.83 -2.35
C ILE A 392 22.37 -2.34 -2.79
N LYS A 393 23.44 -1.71 -2.30
CA LYS A 393 24.82 -2.14 -2.56
C LYS A 393 25.07 -3.56 -2.04
N ALA A 394 24.63 -3.88 -0.82
CA ALA A 394 24.78 -5.21 -0.22
C ALA A 394 23.94 -6.27 -0.95
N TYR A 395 22.74 -5.91 -1.39
CA TYR A 395 21.83 -6.77 -2.13
C TYR A 395 22.40 -7.18 -3.49
N ASN A 396 22.93 -6.20 -4.23
CA ASN A 396 23.44 -6.38 -5.60
C ASN A 396 24.91 -6.84 -5.66
N ALA A 397 25.58 -7.02 -4.52
CA ALA A 397 26.98 -7.43 -4.48
C ALA A 397 27.17 -8.84 -5.06
N GLU A 398 28.14 -8.99 -5.98
CA GLU A 398 28.52 -10.30 -6.52
C GLU A 398 29.01 -11.25 -5.40
N ASN A 399 29.80 -10.71 -4.47
CA ASN A 399 30.21 -11.40 -3.25
C ASN A 399 29.60 -10.73 -2.02
N ARG A 400 28.41 -11.20 -1.63
CA ARG A 400 27.63 -10.69 -0.50
C ARG A 400 28.34 -10.88 0.85
N GLU A 401 29.24 -11.86 0.98
CA GLU A 401 30.05 -12.11 2.19
C GLU A 401 31.19 -11.12 2.39
N ALA A 402 31.63 -10.45 1.32
CA ALA A 402 32.68 -9.42 1.41
C ALA A 402 32.14 -8.07 1.92
N ILE A 403 30.83 -7.93 2.09
CA ILE A 403 30.21 -6.69 2.58
C ILE A 403 30.49 -6.55 4.07
N ALA A 404 31.35 -5.58 4.39
CA ALA A 404 31.68 -5.20 5.76
C ALA A 404 30.65 -4.20 6.31
N ASP A 405 29.47 -4.70 6.67
CA ASP A 405 28.40 -3.94 7.32
C ASP A 405 27.78 -4.79 8.43
N GLU A 406 27.77 -4.29 9.66
CA GLU A 406 27.19 -4.97 10.82
C GLU A 406 25.68 -5.21 10.70
N ARG A 407 24.99 -4.40 9.87
CA ARG A 407 23.56 -4.56 9.60
C ARG A 407 23.28 -5.73 8.66
N TRP A 408 24.29 -6.23 7.95
CA TRP A 408 24.16 -7.26 6.92
C TRP A 408 24.64 -8.63 7.41
N ASN A 409 23.69 -9.49 7.77
CA ASN A 409 23.97 -10.75 8.45
C ASN A 409 23.48 -11.95 7.64
N LYS A 410 24.29 -13.01 7.58
CA LYS A 410 23.96 -14.26 6.90
C LYS A 410 23.55 -15.34 7.89
N PHE A 411 22.48 -16.05 7.59
CA PHE A 411 22.00 -17.20 8.37
C PHE A 411 21.77 -18.39 7.46
N THR A 412 22.34 -19.54 7.81
CA THR A 412 22.08 -20.77 7.06
C THR A 412 20.68 -21.30 7.35
N ARG A 413 20.15 -22.15 6.47
CA ARG A 413 18.90 -22.87 6.71
C ARG A 413 18.94 -23.66 8.02
N GLU A 414 20.10 -24.18 8.41
CA GLU A 414 20.28 -24.91 9.68
C GLU A 414 20.20 -23.98 10.89
N ASP A 415 20.79 -22.77 10.83
CA ASP A 415 20.67 -21.76 11.89
C ASP A 415 19.22 -21.36 12.14
N ILE A 416 18.43 -21.26 11.05
CA ILE A 416 17.00 -20.98 11.11
C ILE A 416 16.22 -22.16 11.72
N THR A 417 16.55 -23.40 11.36
CA THR A 417 15.94 -24.60 11.97
C THR A 417 16.18 -24.64 13.48
N ARG A 418 17.38 -24.28 13.95
CA ARG A 418 17.73 -24.25 15.38
C ARG A 418 16.90 -23.21 16.16
N LYS A 419 16.26 -22.25 15.48
CA LYS A 419 15.34 -21.26 16.03
C LYS A 419 13.87 -21.59 15.74
N ASP A 420 13.55 -22.87 15.61
CA ASP A 420 12.20 -23.37 15.31
C ASP A 420 11.58 -22.75 14.04
N ASP A 421 12.45 -22.51 13.05
CA ASP A 421 12.12 -21.83 11.80
C ASP A 421 11.50 -20.44 11.99
N SER A 422 11.81 -19.76 13.09
CA SER A 422 11.57 -18.32 13.24
C SER A 422 12.51 -17.54 12.33
N LEU A 423 11.95 -16.53 11.65
CA LEU A 423 12.70 -15.60 10.81
C LEU A 423 12.93 -14.24 11.49
N ASP A 424 12.60 -14.12 12.79
CA ASP A 424 12.99 -12.97 13.61
C ASP A 424 14.45 -13.10 14.06
N ILE A 425 15.34 -12.78 13.12
CA ILE A 425 16.79 -12.94 13.22
C ILE A 425 17.49 -11.68 12.69
N GLY A 426 18.80 -11.56 12.93
CA GLY A 426 19.62 -10.48 12.37
C GLY A 426 19.45 -9.10 13.00
N LEU A 427 19.02 -9.03 14.27
CA LEU A 427 19.02 -7.77 15.03
C LEU A 427 20.43 -7.43 15.51
N ILE A 428 20.84 -6.18 15.31
CA ILE A 428 21.99 -5.61 16.00
C ILE A 428 21.62 -5.30 17.46
N ALA A 429 22.62 -5.20 18.34
CA ALA A 429 22.39 -4.74 19.70
C ALA A 429 22.00 -3.25 19.67
N ASP A 430 20.83 -2.93 20.21
CA ASP A 430 20.33 -1.55 20.28
C ASP A 430 21.21 -0.75 21.27
N GLU A 431 21.61 0.48 20.90
CA GLU A 431 22.41 1.34 21.79
C GLU A 431 21.68 1.68 23.09
N SER A 432 20.35 1.72 23.06
CA SER A 432 19.53 1.86 24.28
C SER A 432 19.54 0.59 25.14
N LEU A 433 19.80 -0.58 24.54
CA LEU A 433 20.05 -1.82 25.29
C LEU A 433 21.45 -1.85 25.87
N LEU A 434 22.44 -1.16 25.28
CA LEU A 434 23.74 -0.94 25.92
C LEU A 434 23.63 0.03 27.11
N ALA A 435 22.55 0.80 27.21
CA ALA A 435 22.18 1.54 28.41
C ALA A 435 21.45 0.68 29.47
N TYR A 436 21.30 -0.64 29.29
CA TYR A 436 20.78 -1.56 30.33
C TYR A 436 21.62 -1.53 31.61
N ASP A 437 22.91 -1.15 31.54
CA ASP A 437 23.74 -0.92 32.73
C ASP A 437 23.21 0.24 33.60
N ASN A 438 22.19 0.98 33.14
CA ASN A 438 21.51 2.08 33.83
C ASN A 438 19.97 1.90 33.96
N LEU A 439 19.42 0.71 33.72
CA LEU A 439 17.99 0.48 33.97
C LEU A 439 17.69 0.30 35.47
N PRO A 440 16.54 0.80 35.98
CA PRO A 440 16.08 0.47 37.33
C PRO A 440 15.85 -1.03 37.44
N ASP A 441 16.14 -1.59 38.62
CA ASP A 441 16.01 -3.01 38.91
C ASP A 441 14.60 -3.51 38.53
N PRO A 442 14.46 -4.60 37.74
CA PRO A 442 13.17 -5.23 37.45
C PRO A 442 12.30 -5.46 38.70
N ILE A 443 12.92 -5.67 39.86
CA ILE A 443 12.25 -5.76 41.15
C ILE A 443 11.63 -4.41 41.54
N GLU A 444 12.37 -3.31 41.46
CA GLU A 444 11.87 -1.95 41.74
C GLU A 444 10.72 -1.55 40.80
N LEU A 445 10.81 -1.94 39.52
CA LEU A 445 9.74 -1.70 38.54
C LEU A 445 8.48 -2.52 38.87
N ALA A 446 8.64 -3.78 39.29
CA ALA A 446 7.53 -4.63 39.72
C ALA A 446 6.89 -4.09 41.01
N GLU A 447 7.68 -3.65 41.98
CA GLU A 447 7.20 -3.02 43.22
C GLU A 447 6.45 -1.71 42.93
N GLY A 448 6.95 -0.88 42.02
CA GLY A 448 6.27 0.33 41.56
C GLY A 448 4.94 0.04 40.87
N ALA A 449 4.85 -1.04 40.08
CA ALA A 449 3.60 -1.50 39.47
C ALA A 449 2.60 -2.01 40.50
N ILE A 450 3.06 -2.80 41.48
CA ILE A 450 2.24 -3.28 42.61
C ILE A 450 1.67 -2.09 43.39
N SER A 451 2.50 -1.09 43.73
CA SER A 451 2.07 0.10 44.45
C SER A 451 0.96 0.87 43.73
N LYS A 452 1.10 1.06 42.40
CA LYS A 452 0.08 1.72 41.58
C LYS A 452 -1.21 0.92 41.50
N LEU A 453 -1.13 -0.42 41.39
CA LEU A 453 -2.31 -1.28 41.40
C LEU A 453 -3.02 -1.25 42.77
N SER A 454 -2.27 -1.24 43.88
CA SER A 454 -2.84 -1.09 45.22
C SER A 454 -3.54 0.26 45.40
N GLN A 455 -2.97 1.36 44.90
CA GLN A 455 -3.65 2.67 44.89
C GLN A 455 -4.94 2.64 44.06
N ALA A 456 -4.91 2.05 42.87
CA ALA A 456 -6.09 1.93 42.03
C ALA A 456 -7.20 1.09 42.71
N MET A 457 -6.83 -0.01 43.38
CA MET A 457 -7.76 -0.81 44.17
C MET A 457 -8.35 -0.03 45.35
N SER A 458 -7.54 0.78 46.05
CA SER A 458 -8.03 1.62 47.15
C SER A 458 -9.05 2.66 46.68
N LEU A 459 -8.79 3.31 45.54
CA LEU A 459 -9.72 4.28 44.97
C LEU A 459 -11.03 3.62 44.52
N LEU A 460 -10.96 2.41 43.96
CA LEU A 460 -12.15 1.62 43.63
C LEU A 460 -12.95 1.26 44.88
N GLN A 461 -12.28 0.89 45.97
CA GLN A 461 -12.95 0.60 47.23
C GLN A 461 -13.66 1.83 47.80
N GLU A 462 -13.04 3.01 47.77
CA GLU A 462 -13.70 4.25 48.20
C GLU A 462 -14.96 4.57 47.39
N VAL A 463 -14.97 4.26 46.09
CA VAL A 463 -16.16 4.42 45.24
C VAL A 463 -17.25 3.43 45.66
N VAL A 464 -16.89 2.16 45.90
CA VAL A 464 -17.84 1.14 46.38
C VAL A 464 -18.45 1.54 47.72
N ASP A 465 -17.63 1.98 48.68
CA ASP A 465 -18.10 2.38 50.01
C ASP A 465 -19.05 3.59 49.93
N LYS A 466 -18.77 4.54 49.04
CA LYS A 466 -19.66 5.68 48.79
C LYS A 466 -20.98 5.26 48.14
N LEU A 467 -20.96 4.30 47.22
CA LEU A 467 -22.18 3.79 46.58
C LEU A 467 -23.04 3.00 47.57
N GLN A 468 -22.43 2.19 48.43
CA GLN A 468 -23.13 1.48 49.51
C GLN A 468 -23.75 2.44 50.52
N ALA A 469 -23.07 3.54 50.86
CA ALA A 469 -23.63 4.56 51.74
C ALA A 469 -24.89 5.23 51.15
N ILE A 470 -24.95 5.36 49.82
CA ILE A 470 -26.12 5.91 49.10
C ILE A 470 -27.28 4.90 49.08
N GLU A 471 -27.02 3.60 48.86
CA GLU A 471 -28.06 2.55 48.93
C GLU A 471 -28.69 2.45 50.34
N VAL A 472 -27.89 2.66 51.40
CA VAL A 472 -28.40 2.63 52.79
C VAL A 472 -29.26 3.87 53.13
N GLU A 473 -29.07 5.00 52.44
CA GLU A 473 -29.93 6.18 52.58
C GLU A 473 -31.27 6.03 51.82
N GLU A 474 -31.30 5.30 50.70
CA GLU A 474 -32.55 5.04 49.95
C GLU A 474 -33.47 3.98 50.61
N ASP A 475 -32.91 3.01 51.34
CA ASP A 475 -33.69 2.01 52.10
C ASP A 475 -34.23 2.53 53.45
N GLY A 476 -33.92 3.80 53.79
CA GLY A 476 -34.26 4.45 55.06
C GLY A 476 -35.42 5.46 55.01
N GLU A 477 -36.04 5.71 53.84
CA GLU A 477 -37.23 6.58 53.67
C GLU A 477 -38.56 5.79 53.57
#